data_AF-A0A665U7C2-F1
#
_entry.id   AF-A0A665U7C2-F1
#
_cell.length_a   1.000
_cell.length_b   1.000
_cell.length_c   1.000
_cell.angle_alpha   90.00
_cell.angle_beta   90.00
_cell.angle_gamma   90.00
#
_symmetry.space_group_name_H-M   'P 1'
#
loop_
_entity.id
_entity.type
_entity.pdbx_description
1 polymer ?
#
loop_
_entity_poly.entity_id
_entity_poly.type
_entity_poly.pdbx_seq_one_letter_code
_entity_poly.pdbx_strand_id
1 'polypeptide(L)'
;FVPLLDWPAVRDPAQKCKSGPVDLVFLIDSSRSVRPHEFETMRKFMIDILDTLDIGPNTTRVGVVQYSSQVRSEFSLKTHSNLDAMVKGINQIIPLAQGTMTGLAIKYMMNMAFSAEEGDRPKVPNVAVIVTDGRPQDRVAEVAAEARDKGIEIYAVGVARADMTSLRAMASPPFEDHVFLVESFDLIHQFGLQFQDKLCGVDLCLETAHGCEHICESSPSSFHCLCLPGYTLNNDGKTCAAIDLSVDLCAEGKHDCQQICISAPGVFTCDCNKGFKLNKDKKTCTNVDMCNTVEHGCEHQCVSTPGSFYCVCPEGQLLQDDGKSCGTCKSANIDLVLLIDGSKSVRPQNFELVKKFVNQVVDSLDISAHGTRVGLVQYSSRVRTEFPLNMYHSADEIKAAVMKVDYMEKGTMTGLALKHMLENSFSEAEGARPTSRNIPRIGLVFTDGRSQDDITEYAKKAKEAGITMYAVGVGKAVEDELREIASEPVEKHFYYTTDFTAISTIAENLKLNVCPEESQGEIEVKDPCACESLVEFQQATMSSLEQLTQKHILFKHLQHKKGGNDDALLTSEQNHLLNVISLKLKTRFNTKLIFCRVK
;
A
#
# COMPACT_ATOMS: atom_id res chain seq x y z
N PHE A 1 -33.53 -11.51 51.60
CA PHE A 1 -33.27 -10.12 51.16
C PHE A 1 -31.85 -10.03 50.64
N VAL A 2 -31.69 -10.24 49.34
CA VAL A 2 -30.58 -9.74 48.52
C VAL A 2 -31.28 -9.28 47.23
N PRO A 3 -31.14 -8.02 46.78
CA PRO A 3 -31.91 -7.51 45.66
C PRO A 3 -31.41 -8.08 44.34
N LEU A 4 -32.36 -8.40 43.47
CA LEU A 4 -32.14 -8.72 42.06
C LEU A 4 -31.51 -7.48 41.40
N LEU A 5 -30.34 -7.68 40.78
CA LEU A 5 -29.72 -6.70 39.89
C LEU A 5 -30.54 -6.62 38.60
N ASP A 6 -30.94 -5.40 38.26
CA ASP A 6 -31.72 -5.05 37.08
C ASP A 6 -31.01 -5.50 35.79
N TRP A 7 -31.76 -6.22 34.95
CA TRP A 7 -31.45 -6.52 33.57
C TRP A 7 -31.60 -5.22 32.74
N PRO A 8 -30.70 -4.88 31.79
CA PRO A 8 -30.86 -3.67 31.00
C PRO A 8 -32.14 -3.75 30.16
N ALA A 9 -32.95 -2.69 30.22
CA ALA A 9 -34.25 -2.58 29.60
C ALA A 9 -34.22 -2.90 28.11
N VAL A 10 -35.13 -3.77 27.68
CA VAL A 10 -35.49 -3.97 26.27
C VAL A 10 -36.05 -2.65 25.76
N ARG A 11 -35.33 -1.96 24.84
CA ARG A 11 -35.81 -0.73 24.19
C ARG A 11 -37.08 -1.03 23.37
N ASP A 12 -38.05 -0.14 23.46
CA ASP A 12 -39.35 -0.19 22.77
C ASP A 12 -39.15 -0.13 21.23
N PRO A 13 -39.68 -1.07 20.44
CA PRO A 13 -39.55 -1.11 18.98
C PRO A 13 -40.10 0.11 18.22
N ALA A 14 -40.85 0.98 18.89
CA ALA A 14 -41.56 2.10 18.27
C ALA A 14 -40.78 3.43 18.20
N GLN A 15 -39.58 3.52 18.80
CA GLN A 15 -38.84 4.78 18.87
C GLN A 15 -37.74 4.86 17.81
N LYS A 16 -38.05 5.54 16.68
CA LYS A 16 -37.09 5.82 15.62
C LYS A 16 -35.87 6.58 16.18
N CYS A 17 -34.71 6.21 15.68
CA CYS A 17 -33.43 6.81 15.98
C CYS A 17 -33.43 8.31 15.68
N LYS A 18 -33.18 9.15 16.69
CA LYS A 18 -32.85 10.57 16.49
C LYS A 18 -31.34 10.73 16.36
N SER A 19 -30.80 10.34 15.22
CA SER A 19 -29.46 10.78 14.82
C SER A 19 -29.52 12.27 14.46
N GLY A 20 -28.41 12.99 14.61
CA GLY A 20 -28.27 14.31 13.98
C GLY A 20 -28.47 14.21 12.45
N PRO A 21 -28.51 15.35 11.73
CA PRO A 21 -28.54 15.29 10.27
C PRO A 21 -27.34 14.51 9.75
N VAL A 22 -27.58 13.51 8.88
CA VAL A 22 -26.54 12.66 8.25
C VAL A 22 -26.88 12.48 6.77
N ASP A 23 -25.88 12.48 5.91
CA ASP A 23 -26.01 12.09 4.50
C ASP A 23 -25.40 10.69 4.33
N LEU A 24 -26.26 9.70 4.10
CA LEU A 24 -25.92 8.28 4.07
C LEU A 24 -25.99 7.74 2.63
N VAL A 25 -24.92 7.11 2.14
CA VAL A 25 -24.91 6.47 0.82
C VAL A 25 -24.64 4.98 0.96
N PHE A 26 -25.54 4.14 0.44
CA PHE A 26 -25.30 2.72 0.29
C PHE A 26 -24.63 2.43 -1.06
N LEU A 27 -23.50 1.71 -1.01
CA LEU A 27 -22.81 1.14 -2.16
C LEU A 27 -23.04 -0.37 -2.17
N ILE A 28 -23.93 -0.83 -3.04
CA ILE A 28 -24.36 -2.22 -3.08
C ILE A 28 -23.76 -2.99 -4.26
N ASP A 29 -23.11 -4.11 -3.95
CA ASP A 29 -22.60 -5.05 -4.94
C ASP A 29 -23.76 -5.80 -5.61
N SER A 30 -23.89 -5.65 -6.93
CA SER A 30 -24.84 -6.39 -7.78
C SER A 30 -24.12 -7.21 -8.84
N SER A 31 -22.88 -7.62 -8.56
CA SER A 31 -22.06 -8.47 -9.42
C SER A 31 -22.61 -9.89 -9.57
N ARG A 32 -22.01 -10.68 -10.45
CA ARG A 32 -22.44 -12.05 -10.75
C ARG A 32 -22.27 -13.00 -9.57
N SER A 33 -21.38 -12.71 -8.62
CA SER A 33 -21.21 -13.56 -7.43
C SER A 33 -22.43 -13.52 -6.53
N VAL A 34 -23.11 -12.37 -6.48
CA VAL A 34 -24.34 -12.17 -5.70
C VAL A 34 -25.52 -12.85 -6.38
N ARG A 35 -26.04 -13.92 -5.78
CA ARG A 35 -27.20 -14.66 -6.28
C ARG A 35 -28.48 -13.85 -6.09
N PRO A 36 -29.54 -14.12 -6.88
CA PRO A 36 -30.79 -13.36 -6.77
C PRO A 36 -31.40 -13.32 -5.35
N HIS A 37 -31.37 -14.43 -4.62
CA HIS A 37 -31.89 -14.48 -3.24
C HIS A 37 -31.00 -13.71 -2.23
N GLU A 38 -29.69 -13.67 -2.46
CA GLU A 38 -28.74 -12.89 -1.65
C GLU A 38 -28.97 -11.39 -1.88
N PHE A 39 -29.24 -11.00 -3.14
CA PHE A 39 -29.61 -9.63 -3.48
C PHE A 39 -30.93 -9.19 -2.83
N GLU A 40 -31.95 -10.07 -2.79
CA GLU A 40 -33.19 -9.79 -2.05
C GLU A 40 -32.95 -9.61 -0.55
N THR A 41 -32.01 -10.38 0.01
CA THR A 41 -31.63 -10.24 1.42
C THR A 41 -30.92 -8.92 1.68
N MET A 42 -30.07 -8.47 0.75
CA MET A 42 -29.43 -7.16 0.78
C MET A 42 -30.46 -6.01 0.68
N ARG A 43 -31.51 -6.16 -0.13
CA ARG A 43 -32.60 -5.16 -0.18
C ARG A 43 -33.34 -5.07 1.15
N LYS A 44 -33.71 -6.20 1.74
CA LYS A 44 -34.36 -6.24 3.06
C LYS A 44 -33.49 -5.58 4.10
N PHE A 45 -32.21 -5.91 4.12
CA PHE A 45 -31.23 -5.30 5.00
C PHE A 45 -31.18 -3.76 4.91
N MET A 46 -31.14 -3.20 3.70
CA MET A 46 -31.21 -1.74 3.53
C MET A 46 -32.52 -1.18 4.07
N ILE A 47 -33.65 -1.82 3.76
CA ILE A 47 -34.98 -1.40 4.23
C ILE A 47 -35.05 -1.43 5.76
N ASP A 48 -34.50 -2.47 6.39
CA ASP A 48 -34.47 -2.63 7.84
C ASP A 48 -33.66 -1.51 8.50
N ILE A 49 -32.49 -1.14 7.95
CA ILE A 49 -31.75 0.03 8.43
C ILE A 49 -32.59 1.30 8.26
N LEU A 50 -33.20 1.52 7.09
CA LEU A 50 -33.98 2.72 6.82
C LEU A 50 -35.20 2.88 7.73
N ASP A 51 -35.85 1.78 8.12
CA ASP A 51 -37.02 1.84 9.01
C ASP A 51 -36.65 2.34 10.41
N THR A 52 -35.40 2.10 10.83
CA THR A 52 -34.88 2.56 12.12
C THR A 52 -34.46 4.03 12.12
N LEU A 53 -34.14 4.62 10.96
CA LEU A 53 -33.60 5.98 10.84
C LEU A 53 -34.71 7.03 10.74
N ASP A 54 -34.44 8.24 11.25
CA ASP A 54 -35.28 9.42 11.03
C ASP A 54 -34.98 10.03 9.65
N ILE A 55 -35.70 9.56 8.63
CA ILE A 55 -35.56 9.99 7.23
C ILE A 55 -36.31 11.30 6.98
N GLY A 56 -35.60 12.29 6.45
CA GLY A 56 -36.19 13.59 6.14
C GLY A 56 -35.20 14.56 5.52
N PRO A 57 -35.70 15.65 4.90
CA PRO A 57 -34.86 16.60 4.17
C PRO A 57 -33.86 17.36 5.07
N ASN A 58 -34.16 17.46 6.36
CA ASN A 58 -33.34 18.13 7.38
C ASN A 58 -32.74 17.17 8.41
N THR A 59 -33.10 15.88 8.36
CA THR A 59 -32.60 14.83 9.26
C THR A 59 -31.66 13.94 8.44
N THR A 60 -31.99 12.67 8.19
CA THR A 60 -31.16 11.77 7.39
C THR A 60 -31.59 11.76 5.92
N ARG A 61 -30.64 12.02 5.01
CA ARG A 61 -30.83 11.81 3.56
C ARG A 61 -30.12 10.53 3.14
N VAL A 62 -30.73 9.79 2.22
CA VAL A 62 -30.17 8.51 1.76
C VAL A 62 -30.06 8.46 0.25
N GLY A 63 -28.88 8.05 -0.23
CA GLY A 63 -28.63 7.66 -1.61
C GLY A 63 -28.32 6.17 -1.72
N VAL A 64 -28.70 5.56 -2.84
CA VAL A 64 -28.37 4.15 -3.14
C VAL A 64 -27.70 4.08 -4.51
N VAL A 65 -26.51 3.50 -4.52
CA VAL A 65 -25.71 3.27 -5.71
C VAL A 65 -25.41 1.78 -5.80
N GLN A 66 -25.79 1.15 -6.90
CA GLN A 66 -25.39 -0.21 -7.20
C GLN A 66 -24.18 -0.26 -8.12
N TYR A 67 -23.34 -1.27 -7.96
CA TYR A 67 -22.19 -1.46 -8.82
C TYR A 67 -21.94 -2.92 -9.21
N SER A 68 -21.35 -3.08 -10.38
CA SER A 68 -20.77 -4.33 -10.86
C SER A 68 -19.51 -4.01 -11.70
N SER A 69 -19.49 -4.32 -13.00
CA SER A 69 -18.52 -3.75 -13.95
C SER A 69 -18.79 -2.27 -14.28
N GLN A 70 -19.96 -1.77 -13.91
CA GLN A 70 -20.39 -0.38 -14.09
C GLN A 70 -21.06 0.08 -12.80
N VAL A 71 -21.10 1.39 -12.59
CA VAL A 71 -21.74 2.02 -11.43
C VAL A 71 -23.03 2.69 -11.89
N ARG A 72 -24.11 2.48 -11.14
CA ARG A 72 -25.42 3.06 -11.42
C ARG A 72 -26.01 3.63 -10.13
N SER A 73 -26.32 4.93 -10.16
CA SER A 73 -27.12 5.56 -9.12
C SER A 73 -28.58 5.14 -9.30
N GLU A 74 -29.15 4.51 -8.28
CA GLU A 74 -30.58 4.14 -8.26
C GLU A 74 -31.42 5.32 -7.82
N PHE A 75 -30.94 6.04 -6.80
CA PHE A 75 -31.44 7.36 -6.43
C PHE A 75 -30.38 8.09 -5.59
N SER A 76 -30.39 9.41 -5.68
CA SER A 76 -29.48 10.28 -4.92
C SER A 76 -30.09 10.83 -3.64
N LEU A 77 -29.27 11.50 -2.82
CA LEU A 77 -29.64 12.08 -1.52
C LEU A 77 -30.85 13.02 -1.58
N LYS A 78 -31.08 13.67 -2.73
CA LYS A 78 -32.24 14.57 -2.95
C LYS A 78 -33.48 13.91 -3.55
N THR A 79 -33.40 12.65 -4.02
CA THR A 79 -34.44 12.04 -4.86
C THR A 79 -35.70 11.69 -4.06
N HIS A 80 -35.53 11.17 -2.84
CA HIS A 80 -36.62 10.76 -1.96
C HIS A 80 -36.49 11.45 -0.60
N SER A 81 -37.61 11.91 -0.04
CA SER A 81 -37.67 12.62 1.24
C SER A 81 -38.43 11.88 2.34
N ASN A 82 -38.94 10.69 2.02
CA ASN A 82 -39.68 9.83 2.96
C ASN A 82 -39.36 8.36 2.72
N LEU A 83 -39.53 7.57 3.78
CA LEU A 83 -39.21 6.15 3.81
C LEU A 83 -39.98 5.34 2.75
N ASP A 84 -41.29 5.56 2.61
CA ASP A 84 -42.13 4.80 1.66
C ASP A 84 -41.64 4.92 0.21
N ALA A 85 -41.19 6.11 -0.19
CA ALA A 85 -40.63 6.33 -1.52
C ALA A 85 -39.28 5.62 -1.69
N MET A 86 -38.40 5.68 -0.69
CA MET A 86 -37.11 4.98 -0.71
C MET A 86 -37.28 3.47 -0.77
N VAL A 87 -38.20 2.90 0.02
CA VAL A 87 -38.50 1.47 0.03
C VAL A 87 -39.03 1.02 -1.34
N LYS A 88 -39.88 1.83 -1.99
CA LYS A 88 -40.32 1.55 -3.38
C LYS A 88 -39.15 1.60 -4.37
N GLY A 89 -38.27 2.58 -4.25
CA GLY A 89 -37.06 2.68 -5.06
C GLY A 89 -36.15 1.46 -4.91
N ILE A 90 -35.87 1.04 -3.68
CA ILE A 90 -35.04 -0.13 -3.36
C ILE A 90 -35.64 -1.42 -3.93
N ASN A 91 -36.95 -1.63 -3.79
CA ASN A 91 -37.62 -2.82 -4.29
C ASN A 91 -37.65 -2.91 -5.83
N GLN A 92 -37.39 -1.80 -6.54
CA GLN A 92 -37.36 -1.74 -8.00
C GLN A 92 -35.96 -1.90 -8.59
N ILE A 93 -34.91 -1.98 -7.77
CA ILE A 93 -33.51 -2.07 -8.23
C ILE A 93 -33.30 -3.39 -8.99
N ILE A 94 -32.89 -3.33 -10.25
CA ILE A 94 -32.55 -4.54 -11.03
C ILE A 94 -31.03 -4.75 -10.98
N PRO A 95 -30.52 -5.92 -10.50
CA PRO A 95 -29.09 -6.18 -10.40
C PRO A 95 -28.42 -6.29 -11.78
N LEU A 96 -27.14 -5.89 -11.85
CA LEU A 96 -26.39 -5.80 -13.12
C LEU A 96 -25.72 -7.12 -13.55
N ALA A 97 -25.35 -7.98 -12.59
CA ALA A 97 -24.81 -9.33 -12.74
C ALA A 97 -23.52 -9.46 -13.60
N GLN A 98 -22.58 -8.51 -13.47
CA GLN A 98 -21.27 -8.52 -14.16
C GLN A 98 -20.09 -8.69 -13.17
N GLY A 99 -18.98 -7.96 -13.37
CA GLY A 99 -17.80 -7.99 -12.50
C GLY A 99 -17.99 -7.18 -11.21
N THR A 100 -16.90 -7.00 -10.44
CA THR A 100 -16.91 -6.38 -9.11
C THR A 100 -15.89 -5.23 -9.05
N MET A 101 -16.25 -4.07 -9.62
CA MET A 101 -15.39 -2.88 -9.69
C MET A 101 -15.67 -1.94 -8.50
N THR A 102 -15.29 -2.36 -7.31
CA THR A 102 -15.57 -1.64 -6.06
C THR A 102 -14.80 -0.32 -5.99
N GLY A 103 -13.57 -0.26 -6.51
CA GLY A 103 -12.78 0.98 -6.53
C GLY A 103 -13.44 2.06 -7.41
N LEU A 104 -13.96 1.67 -8.56
CA LEU A 104 -14.77 2.54 -9.42
C LEU A 104 -16.03 3.05 -8.69
N ALA A 105 -16.69 2.19 -7.92
CA ALA A 105 -17.86 2.57 -7.13
C ALA A 105 -17.51 3.61 -6.07
N ILE A 106 -16.43 3.41 -5.30
CA ILE A 106 -15.96 4.38 -4.29
C ILE A 106 -15.61 5.71 -4.95
N LYS A 107 -14.97 5.68 -6.12
CA LYS A 107 -14.67 6.90 -6.89
C LYS A 107 -15.94 7.65 -7.31
N TYR A 108 -16.97 6.93 -7.75
CA TYR A 108 -18.25 7.52 -8.11
C TYR A 108 -18.95 8.11 -6.89
N MET A 109 -18.96 7.39 -5.77
CA MET A 109 -19.52 7.86 -4.51
C MET A 109 -18.91 9.19 -4.08
N MET A 110 -17.58 9.26 -4.04
CA MET A 110 -16.83 10.44 -3.62
C MET A 110 -17.03 11.66 -4.52
N ASN A 111 -17.16 11.48 -5.85
CA ASN A 111 -17.20 12.59 -6.79
C ASN A 111 -18.60 12.96 -7.27
N MET A 112 -19.56 12.04 -7.17
CA MET A 112 -20.91 12.21 -7.69
C MET A 112 -21.96 12.04 -6.59
N ALA A 113 -21.94 10.94 -5.83
CA ALA A 113 -23.01 10.68 -4.85
C ALA A 113 -23.00 11.68 -3.68
N PHE A 114 -21.82 12.03 -3.17
CA PHE A 114 -21.59 13.10 -2.19
C PHE A 114 -21.23 14.43 -2.89
N SER A 115 -22.03 14.82 -3.88
CA SER A 115 -21.93 16.13 -4.51
C SER A 115 -23.12 17.00 -4.12
N ALA A 116 -22.93 18.32 -4.05
CA ALA A 116 -23.99 19.26 -3.76
C ALA A 116 -25.12 19.17 -4.80
N GLU A 117 -24.77 18.85 -6.05
CA GLU A 117 -25.69 18.60 -7.14
C GLU A 117 -26.59 17.40 -6.86
N GLU A 118 -26.09 16.35 -6.22
CA GLU A 118 -26.85 15.14 -5.87
C GLU A 118 -27.53 15.19 -4.49
N GLY A 119 -27.39 16.31 -3.77
CA GLY A 119 -28.12 16.57 -2.53
C GLY A 119 -27.29 16.49 -1.26
N ASP A 120 -25.97 16.38 -1.38
CA ASP A 120 -25.02 16.47 -0.26
C ASP A 120 -25.12 17.83 0.42
N ARG A 121 -25.09 17.85 1.77
CA ARG A 121 -25.23 19.06 2.57
C ARG A 121 -23.87 19.46 3.16
N PRO A 122 -23.48 20.75 3.04
CA PRO A 122 -22.26 21.20 3.68
C PRO A 122 -22.38 21.10 5.21
N LYS A 123 -21.32 20.63 5.86
CA LYS A 123 -21.21 20.45 7.33
C LYS A 123 -22.13 19.36 7.91
N VAL A 124 -22.74 18.54 7.07
CA VAL A 124 -23.43 17.32 7.49
C VAL A 124 -22.46 16.15 7.34
N PRO A 125 -22.37 15.21 8.30
CA PRO A 125 -21.51 14.04 8.18
C PRO A 125 -21.90 13.16 6.99
N ASN A 126 -20.88 12.74 6.23
CA ASN A 126 -21.03 11.86 5.08
C ASN A 126 -20.64 10.44 5.46
N VAL A 127 -21.62 9.53 5.44
CA VAL A 127 -21.44 8.13 5.84
C VAL A 127 -21.72 7.21 4.66
N ALA A 128 -20.79 6.31 4.38
CA ALA A 128 -20.89 5.32 3.31
C ALA A 128 -20.96 3.91 3.88
N VAL A 129 -21.94 3.12 3.43
CA VAL A 129 -22.03 1.68 3.74
C VAL A 129 -21.79 0.89 2.46
N ILE A 130 -20.65 0.21 2.39
CA ILE A 130 -20.26 -0.63 1.25
C ILE A 130 -20.59 -2.07 1.59
N VAL A 131 -21.45 -2.71 0.79
CA VAL A 131 -21.82 -4.12 0.94
C VAL A 131 -21.26 -4.91 -0.24
N THR A 132 -20.46 -5.96 0.01
CA THR A 132 -19.86 -6.82 -1.03
C THR A 132 -19.73 -8.27 -0.60
N ASP A 133 -19.82 -9.21 -1.54
CA ASP A 133 -19.67 -10.65 -1.32
C ASP A 133 -18.34 -11.22 -1.84
N GLY A 134 -17.51 -10.38 -2.47
CA GLY A 134 -16.40 -10.82 -3.30
C GLY A 134 -15.16 -9.94 -3.21
N ARG A 135 -14.06 -10.43 -3.80
CA ARG A 135 -12.82 -9.66 -3.94
C ARG A 135 -12.99 -8.64 -5.07
N PRO A 136 -12.61 -7.37 -4.86
CA PRO A 136 -12.63 -6.37 -5.92
C PRO A 136 -11.70 -6.76 -7.07
N GLN A 137 -12.10 -6.45 -8.29
CA GLN A 137 -11.32 -6.69 -9.51
C GLN A 137 -10.41 -5.49 -9.88
N ASP A 138 -10.53 -4.39 -9.13
CA ASP A 138 -9.76 -3.17 -9.24
C ASP A 138 -9.13 -2.77 -7.90
N ARG A 139 -8.29 -1.72 -7.91
CA ARG A 139 -7.61 -1.24 -6.70
C ARG A 139 -8.56 -0.40 -5.86
N VAL A 140 -8.71 -0.78 -4.57
CA VAL A 140 -9.61 -0.09 -3.63
C VAL A 140 -8.89 0.77 -2.59
N ALA A 141 -7.64 0.46 -2.24
CA ALA A 141 -6.94 1.11 -1.13
C ALA A 141 -6.69 2.61 -1.35
N GLU A 142 -6.16 2.98 -2.52
CA GLU A 142 -5.83 4.37 -2.87
C GLU A 142 -7.09 5.25 -2.89
N VAL A 143 -8.17 4.78 -3.52
CA VAL A 143 -9.41 5.55 -3.66
C VAL A 143 -10.22 5.63 -2.36
N ALA A 144 -10.16 4.59 -1.52
CA ALA A 144 -10.76 4.62 -0.20
C ALA A 144 -10.03 5.59 0.74
N ALA A 145 -8.69 5.69 0.64
CA ALA A 145 -7.93 6.70 1.35
C ALA A 145 -8.35 8.12 0.95
N GLU A 146 -8.46 8.40 -0.34
CA GLU A 146 -8.91 9.71 -0.83
C GLU A 146 -10.34 10.04 -0.35
N ALA A 147 -11.24 9.05 -0.30
CA ALA A 147 -12.58 9.25 0.23
C ALA A 147 -12.58 9.59 1.73
N ARG A 148 -11.74 8.92 2.53
CA ARG A 148 -11.57 9.21 3.97
C ARG A 148 -10.96 10.59 4.21
N ASP A 149 -9.98 11.00 3.41
CA ASP A 149 -9.36 12.32 3.51
C ASP A 149 -10.35 13.46 3.22
N LYS A 150 -11.43 13.17 2.48
CA LYS A 150 -12.56 14.09 2.27
C LYS A 150 -13.60 14.07 3.40
N GLY A 151 -13.34 13.33 4.48
CA GLY A 151 -14.23 13.22 5.64
C GLY A 151 -15.40 12.27 5.44
N ILE A 152 -15.32 11.34 4.47
CA ILE A 152 -16.33 10.29 4.29
C ILE A 152 -16.01 9.12 5.22
N GLU A 153 -16.93 8.82 6.13
CA GLU A 153 -16.83 7.68 7.04
C GLU A 153 -17.34 6.41 6.34
N ILE A 154 -16.48 5.41 6.20
CA ILE A 154 -16.76 4.20 5.39
C ILE A 154 -16.91 2.97 6.29
N TYR A 155 -18.09 2.36 6.24
CA TYR A 155 -18.42 1.05 6.81
C TYR A 155 -18.34 0.00 5.71
N ALA A 156 -17.49 -1.01 5.87
CA ALA A 156 -17.34 -2.12 4.94
C ALA A 156 -17.99 -3.39 5.49
N VAL A 157 -19.01 -3.87 4.79
CA VAL A 157 -19.77 -5.09 5.11
C VAL A 157 -19.44 -6.15 4.07
N GLY A 158 -18.64 -7.13 4.47
CA GLY A 158 -18.32 -8.31 3.69
C GLY A 158 -19.25 -9.47 4.02
N VAL A 159 -19.71 -10.18 3.00
CA VAL A 159 -20.55 -11.35 3.16
C VAL A 159 -19.86 -12.61 2.58
N ALA A 160 -19.97 -13.72 3.29
CA ALA A 160 -19.48 -15.04 2.91
C ALA A 160 -17.98 -15.09 2.57
N ARG A 161 -17.62 -14.95 1.28
CA ARG A 161 -16.24 -15.11 0.77
C ARG A 161 -15.48 -13.80 0.68
N ALA A 162 -16.03 -12.72 1.23
CA ALA A 162 -15.37 -11.43 1.27
C ALA A 162 -14.02 -11.51 2.00
N ASP A 163 -13.04 -10.77 1.48
CA ASP A 163 -11.67 -10.81 1.94
C ASP A 163 -11.40 -9.71 2.97
N MET A 164 -10.97 -10.09 4.18
CA MET A 164 -10.74 -9.14 5.28
C MET A 164 -9.69 -8.08 4.95
N THR A 165 -8.67 -8.41 4.17
CA THR A 165 -7.65 -7.43 3.74
C THR A 165 -8.27 -6.36 2.86
N SER A 166 -9.12 -6.78 1.92
CA SER A 166 -9.85 -5.88 1.03
C SER A 166 -10.86 -5.00 1.80
N LEU A 167 -11.59 -5.56 2.77
CA LEU A 167 -12.54 -4.81 3.59
C LEU A 167 -11.84 -3.76 4.47
N ARG A 168 -10.72 -4.12 5.10
CA ARG A 168 -9.91 -3.19 5.90
C ARG A 168 -9.28 -2.08 5.05
N ALA A 169 -8.91 -2.37 3.82
CA ALA A 169 -8.40 -1.36 2.90
C ALA A 169 -9.45 -0.29 2.55
N MET A 170 -10.74 -0.67 2.55
CA MET A 170 -11.86 0.23 2.23
C MET A 170 -12.37 1.00 3.45
N ALA A 171 -12.56 0.33 4.58
CA ALA A 171 -13.18 0.90 5.77
C ALA A 171 -12.39 2.05 6.42
N SER A 172 -13.07 2.83 7.25
CA SER A 172 -12.44 3.86 8.10
C SER A 172 -11.90 3.25 9.40
N PRO A 173 -10.80 3.79 9.96
CA PRO A 173 -10.39 3.45 11.32
C PRO A 173 -11.36 3.99 12.37
N PRO A 174 -11.52 3.33 13.53
CA PRO A 174 -10.94 2.03 13.89
C PRO A 174 -11.65 0.86 13.19
N PHE A 175 -10.88 -0.15 12.75
CA PHE A 175 -11.42 -1.26 11.94
C PHE A 175 -12.38 -2.17 12.71
N GLU A 176 -12.24 -2.26 14.03
CA GLU A 176 -13.17 -3.03 14.88
C GLU A 176 -14.59 -2.46 14.81
N ASP A 177 -14.71 -1.19 14.44
CA ASP A 177 -15.99 -0.49 14.41
C ASP A 177 -16.62 -0.36 13.03
N HIS A 178 -15.81 -0.49 11.97
CA HIS A 178 -16.20 -0.18 10.59
C HIS A 178 -16.06 -1.36 9.63
N VAL A 179 -15.50 -2.50 10.07
CA VAL A 179 -15.36 -3.71 9.25
C VAL A 179 -16.21 -4.82 9.83
N PHE A 180 -17.12 -5.34 9.02
CA PHE A 180 -18.03 -6.40 9.42
C PHE A 180 -17.95 -7.52 8.39
N LEU A 181 -17.62 -8.73 8.85
CA LEU A 181 -17.63 -9.93 8.04
C LEU A 181 -18.70 -10.87 8.59
N VAL A 182 -19.71 -11.17 7.77
CA VAL A 182 -20.78 -12.10 8.12
C VAL A 182 -20.70 -13.35 7.25
N GLU A 183 -20.91 -14.53 7.84
CA GLU A 183 -20.77 -15.81 7.13
C GLU A 183 -21.81 -16.01 6.03
N SER A 184 -22.98 -15.36 6.15
CA SER A 184 -24.06 -15.40 5.16
C SER A 184 -24.85 -14.10 5.14
N PHE A 185 -25.58 -13.87 4.04
CA PHE A 185 -26.48 -12.73 3.90
C PHE A 185 -27.59 -12.76 4.95
N ASP A 186 -28.01 -13.93 5.43
CA ASP A 186 -29.03 -14.03 6.48
C ASP A 186 -28.57 -13.42 7.81
N LEU A 187 -27.27 -13.32 8.06
CA LEU A 187 -26.68 -12.75 9.29
C LEU A 187 -26.36 -11.26 9.19
N ILE A 188 -26.55 -10.64 8.02
CA ILE A 188 -26.26 -9.21 7.80
C ILE A 188 -27.10 -8.28 8.69
N HIS A 189 -28.26 -8.76 9.19
CA HIS A 189 -29.11 -8.04 10.14
C HIS A 189 -28.38 -7.72 11.47
N GLN A 190 -27.38 -8.51 11.86
CA GLN A 190 -26.59 -8.25 13.07
C GLN A 190 -25.76 -6.96 12.94
N PHE A 191 -25.24 -6.67 11.74
CA PHE A 191 -24.62 -5.38 11.45
C PHE A 191 -25.64 -4.25 11.60
N GLY A 192 -26.87 -4.44 11.11
CA GLY A 192 -27.92 -3.42 11.20
C GLY A 192 -28.11 -2.91 12.63
N LEU A 193 -28.12 -3.82 13.62
CA LEU A 193 -28.23 -3.47 15.04
C LEU A 193 -26.99 -2.72 15.57
N GLN A 194 -25.78 -3.15 15.20
CA GLN A 194 -24.53 -2.51 15.65
C GLN A 194 -24.32 -1.14 15.00
N PHE A 195 -24.66 -1.03 13.71
CA PHE A 195 -24.65 0.20 12.94
C PHE A 195 -25.66 1.19 13.47
N GLN A 196 -26.87 0.71 13.82
CA GLN A 196 -27.89 1.52 14.47
C GLN A 196 -27.38 2.06 15.81
N ASP A 197 -26.82 1.24 16.70
CA ASP A 197 -26.35 1.72 18.00
C ASP A 197 -25.30 2.85 17.88
N LYS A 198 -24.47 2.80 16.85
CA LYS A 198 -23.45 3.80 16.56
C LYS A 198 -23.99 5.08 15.90
N LEU A 199 -24.92 4.97 14.96
CA LEU A 199 -25.57 6.13 14.34
C LEU A 199 -26.58 6.83 15.26
N CYS A 200 -27.19 6.06 16.15
CA CYS A 200 -28.29 6.46 17.02
C CYS A 200 -27.84 6.73 18.45
N GLY A 201 -26.53 6.69 18.69
CA GLY A 201 -25.91 7.01 19.96
C GLY A 201 -26.07 8.50 20.27
N VAL A 202 -27.27 8.86 20.76
CA VAL A 202 -27.63 9.97 21.65
C VAL A 202 -26.97 11.33 21.35
N ASP A 203 -27.78 12.40 21.19
CA ASP A 203 -27.26 13.75 21.36
C ASP A 203 -26.79 13.91 22.81
N LEU A 204 -25.51 13.60 23.04
CA LEU A 204 -24.91 13.52 24.36
C LEU A 204 -24.92 14.88 25.06
N CYS A 205 -25.05 15.99 24.33
CA CYS A 205 -25.23 17.33 24.89
C CYS A 205 -26.67 17.61 25.39
N LEU A 206 -27.64 16.75 25.10
CA LEU A 206 -29.02 16.89 25.57
C LEU A 206 -29.35 15.99 26.77
N GLU A 207 -28.52 14.98 27.07
CA GLU A 207 -28.62 14.26 28.34
C GLU A 207 -27.95 15.08 29.46
N THR A 208 -28.65 15.25 30.58
CA THR A 208 -28.32 16.15 31.71
C THR A 208 -26.98 15.87 32.43
N ALA A 209 -26.11 15.01 31.90
CA ALA A 209 -24.87 14.54 32.52
C ALA A 209 -23.59 14.74 31.67
N HIS A 210 -23.62 15.52 30.57
CA HIS A 210 -22.40 15.76 29.78
C HIS A 210 -21.32 16.55 30.55
N GLY A 211 -21.73 17.47 31.45
CA GLY A 211 -20.84 18.12 32.41
C GLY A 211 -19.92 19.19 31.81
N CYS A 212 -20.22 19.72 30.62
CA CYS A 212 -19.51 20.87 30.06
C CYS A 212 -19.82 22.14 30.87
N GLU A 213 -18.80 22.88 31.27
CA GLU A 213 -18.94 24.13 32.04
C GLU A 213 -19.49 25.29 31.19
N HIS A 214 -19.12 25.37 29.91
CA HIS A 214 -19.54 26.43 29.01
C HIS A 214 -20.43 25.93 27.86
N ILE A 215 -19.84 25.49 26.74
CA ILE A 215 -20.56 25.11 25.52
C ILE A 215 -20.35 23.62 25.27
N CYS A 216 -21.38 22.91 24.80
CA CYS A 216 -21.32 21.50 24.40
C CYS A 216 -21.73 21.38 22.92
N GLU A 217 -20.96 20.66 22.11
CA GLU A 217 -21.26 20.38 20.71
C GLU A 217 -21.27 18.87 20.43
N SER A 218 -22.36 18.36 19.86
CA SER A 218 -22.59 16.92 19.64
C SER A 218 -22.10 16.45 18.27
N SER A 219 -21.60 15.21 18.24
CA SER A 219 -21.20 14.44 17.05
C SER A 219 -21.97 13.10 17.01
N PRO A 220 -22.05 12.39 15.86
CA PRO A 220 -22.92 11.22 15.69
C PRO A 220 -22.72 10.06 16.67
N SER A 221 -21.59 10.01 17.37
CA SER A 221 -21.25 9.03 18.41
C SER A 221 -20.54 9.61 19.66
N SER A 222 -20.44 10.94 19.80
CA SER A 222 -19.64 11.60 20.87
C SER A 222 -20.06 13.08 21.11
N PHE A 223 -19.48 13.76 22.10
CA PHE A 223 -19.61 15.22 22.30
C PHE A 223 -18.27 15.86 22.72
N HIS A 224 -18.11 17.16 22.46
CA HIS A 224 -16.96 17.93 22.96
C HIS A 224 -17.39 19.27 23.57
N CYS A 225 -16.67 19.69 24.62
CA CYS A 225 -16.95 20.94 25.33
C CYS A 225 -16.06 22.10 24.80
N LEU A 226 -16.60 23.32 24.74
CA LEU A 226 -15.90 24.54 24.29
C LEU A 226 -16.03 25.66 25.35
N CYS A 227 -15.05 26.56 25.43
CA CYS A 227 -15.04 27.68 26.39
C CYS A 227 -15.32 29.05 25.77
N LEU A 228 -15.86 29.98 26.56
CA LEU A 228 -16.08 31.37 26.17
C LEU A 228 -14.77 32.17 26.05
N PRO A 229 -14.72 33.27 25.27
CA PRO A 229 -13.51 34.09 25.11
C PRO A 229 -12.94 34.58 26.45
N GLY A 230 -11.63 34.40 26.65
CA GLY A 230 -10.93 34.71 27.91
C GLY A 230 -10.77 33.52 28.87
N TYR A 231 -11.23 32.33 28.47
CA TYR A 231 -11.13 31.08 29.21
C TYR A 231 -10.55 29.95 28.34
N THR A 232 -9.89 28.98 28.96
CA THR A 232 -9.33 27.79 28.29
C THR A 232 -9.91 26.51 28.89
N LEU A 233 -10.18 25.51 28.05
CA LEU A 233 -10.70 24.21 28.48
C LEU A 233 -9.63 23.45 29.28
N ASN A 234 -10.01 22.94 30.44
CA ASN A 234 -9.13 22.21 31.34
C ASN A 234 -8.94 20.75 30.87
N ASN A 235 -7.96 20.07 31.46
CA ASN A 235 -7.58 18.70 31.12
C ASN A 235 -8.67 17.64 31.37
N ASP A 236 -9.72 17.99 32.13
CA ASP A 236 -10.89 17.13 32.31
C ASP A 236 -11.82 17.13 31.07
N GLY A 237 -11.52 17.96 30.06
CA GLY A 237 -12.28 18.11 28.83
C GLY A 237 -13.66 18.72 29.05
N LYS A 238 -13.93 19.28 30.24
CA LYS A 238 -15.26 19.66 30.70
C LYS A 238 -15.31 21.04 31.35
N THR A 239 -14.35 21.39 32.21
CA THR A 239 -14.30 22.67 32.91
C THR A 239 -13.43 23.70 32.18
N CYS A 240 -13.63 24.98 32.45
CA CYS A 240 -12.97 26.11 31.80
C CYS A 240 -12.27 26.99 32.84
N ALA A 241 -10.95 27.17 32.73
CA ALA A 241 -10.21 28.08 33.60
C ALA A 241 -10.07 29.48 32.98
N ALA A 242 -10.21 30.52 33.80
CA ALA A 242 -9.86 31.88 33.42
C ALA A 242 -8.35 31.98 33.12
N ILE A 243 -7.98 32.70 32.07
CA ILE A 243 -6.58 32.91 31.71
C ILE A 243 -5.93 33.85 32.75
N ASP A 244 -5.08 33.31 33.63
CA ASP A 244 -4.39 34.06 34.69
C ASP A 244 -3.14 34.78 34.13
N LEU A 245 -3.06 36.10 34.31
CA LEU A 245 -2.00 36.98 33.81
C LEU A 245 -0.65 36.82 34.54
N SER A 246 -0.58 35.92 35.54
CA SER A 246 0.66 35.52 36.22
C SER A 246 1.39 34.34 35.55
N VAL A 247 0.81 33.80 34.48
CA VAL A 247 1.29 32.60 33.78
C VAL A 247 2.24 32.92 32.63
N ASP A 248 3.37 32.22 32.60
CA ASP A 248 4.26 32.15 31.44
C ASP A 248 3.67 31.17 30.41
N LEU A 249 3.00 31.72 29.41
CA LEU A 249 2.32 30.96 28.34
C LEU A 249 3.28 30.10 27.51
N CYS A 250 4.56 30.45 27.42
CA CYS A 250 5.54 29.59 26.74
C CYS A 250 5.97 28.42 27.64
N ALA A 251 6.15 28.66 28.94
CA ALA A 251 6.50 27.59 29.89
C ALA A 251 5.36 26.57 30.07
N GLU A 252 4.11 27.02 29.93
CA GLU A 252 2.93 26.15 29.94
C GLU A 252 2.59 25.55 28.57
N GLY A 253 3.30 25.93 27.50
CA GLY A 253 3.03 25.45 26.14
C GLY A 253 1.70 25.92 25.55
N LYS A 254 1.06 26.96 26.12
CA LYS A 254 -0.21 27.54 25.66
C LYS A 254 0.02 28.69 24.67
N HIS A 255 0.69 28.41 23.56
CA HIS A 255 0.98 29.40 22.53
C HIS A 255 0.86 28.84 21.11
N ASP A 256 0.58 29.73 20.14
CA ASP A 256 0.39 29.36 18.73
C ASP A 256 1.65 29.60 17.87
N CYS A 257 2.82 29.77 18.48
CA CYS A 257 4.06 29.92 17.73
C CYS A 257 4.40 28.64 16.98
N GLN A 258 4.64 28.75 15.67
CA GLN A 258 5.03 27.60 14.87
C GLN A 258 6.40 27.03 15.31
N GLN A 259 7.31 27.88 15.77
CA GLN A 259 8.68 27.47 16.10
C GLN A 259 9.10 27.94 17.50
N ILE A 260 9.54 29.18 17.67
CA ILE A 260 10.06 29.67 18.95
C ILE A 260 9.00 30.55 19.61
N CYS A 261 8.75 30.32 20.90
CA CYS A 261 7.93 31.19 21.75
C CYS A 261 8.84 31.94 22.71
N ILE A 262 8.72 33.26 22.73
CA ILE A 262 9.43 34.14 23.64
C ILE A 262 8.41 34.66 24.66
N SER A 263 8.61 34.28 25.92
CA SER A 263 7.73 34.63 27.04
C SER A 263 7.77 36.11 27.34
N ALA A 264 6.59 36.69 27.56
CA ALA A 264 6.41 37.94 28.27
C ALA A 264 5.30 37.76 29.34
N PRO A 265 5.24 38.60 30.38
CA PRO A 265 4.24 38.44 31.44
C PRO A 265 2.81 38.52 30.87
N GLY A 266 2.08 37.40 30.90
CA GLY A 266 0.70 37.27 30.41
C GLY A 266 0.51 37.27 28.88
N VAL A 267 1.57 37.37 28.07
CA VAL A 267 1.52 37.33 26.60
C VAL A 267 2.77 36.65 26.01
N PHE A 268 2.75 36.26 24.75
CA PHE A 268 3.93 35.70 24.08
C PHE A 268 4.18 36.35 22.72
N THR A 269 5.42 36.30 22.26
CA THR A 269 5.81 36.66 20.89
C THR A 269 6.53 35.50 20.24
N CYS A 270 6.28 35.26 18.95
CA CYS A 270 6.92 34.17 18.22
C CYS A 270 8.19 34.63 17.51
N ASP A 271 9.15 33.73 17.43
CA ASP A 271 10.36 33.87 16.64
C ASP A 271 10.61 32.59 15.84
N CYS A 272 11.58 32.62 14.94
CA CYS A 272 11.87 31.50 14.05
C CYS A 272 13.25 30.91 14.30
N ASN A 273 13.34 29.61 14.08
CA ASN A 273 14.60 28.88 14.10
C ASN A 273 15.55 29.43 13.03
N LYS A 274 16.86 29.24 13.25
CA LYS A 274 17.89 29.69 12.31
C LYS A 274 17.60 29.17 10.89
N GLY A 275 17.63 30.06 9.90
CA GLY A 275 17.30 29.75 8.51
C GLY A 275 15.81 29.80 8.18
N PHE A 276 14.99 30.32 9.08
CA PHE A 276 13.61 30.69 8.80
C PHE A 276 13.39 32.19 9.06
N LYS A 277 12.36 32.74 8.41
CA LYS A 277 11.95 34.12 8.56
C LYS A 277 10.51 34.19 9.05
N LEU A 278 10.26 35.02 10.07
CA LEU A 278 8.93 35.22 10.63
C LEU A 278 8.02 35.92 9.62
N ASN A 279 6.86 35.32 9.39
CA ASN A 279 5.86 35.80 8.45
C ASN A 279 5.09 37.00 9.02
N LYS A 280 4.29 37.66 8.16
CA LYS A 280 3.53 38.86 8.54
C LYS A 280 2.47 38.61 9.62
N ASP A 281 2.03 37.36 9.79
CA ASP A 281 1.10 36.95 10.85
C ASP A 281 1.74 36.91 12.26
N LYS A 282 3.07 37.08 12.32
CA LYS A 282 3.89 37.05 13.54
C LYS A 282 3.81 35.74 14.32
N LYS A 283 3.34 34.66 13.69
CA LYS A 283 3.17 33.32 14.30
C LYS A 283 3.85 32.22 13.50
N THR A 284 3.83 32.31 12.17
CA THR A 284 4.40 31.30 11.27
C THR A 284 5.74 31.74 10.68
N CYS A 285 6.55 30.77 10.26
CA CYS A 285 7.92 30.90 9.80
C CYS A 285 8.06 30.28 8.41
N THR A 286 8.65 31.01 7.46
CA THR A 286 9.00 30.50 6.12
C THR A 286 10.48 30.18 6.02
N ASN A 287 10.82 29.10 5.31
CA ASN A 287 12.21 28.67 5.11
C ASN A 287 12.96 29.69 4.23
N VAL A 288 14.18 30.06 4.63
CA VAL A 288 15.09 30.91 3.87
C VAL A 288 15.96 30.00 3.00
N ASP A 289 15.93 30.24 1.69
CA ASP A 289 16.71 29.46 0.73
C ASP A 289 18.22 29.73 0.88
N MET A 290 18.93 28.75 1.45
CA MET A 290 20.36 28.78 1.72
C MET A 290 21.22 28.56 0.46
N CYS A 291 20.70 27.86 -0.55
CA CYS A 291 21.45 27.64 -1.80
C CYS A 291 21.63 28.95 -2.60
N ASN A 292 20.74 29.93 -2.41
CA ASN A 292 20.79 31.22 -3.10
C ASN A 292 21.44 32.34 -2.27
N THR A 293 21.75 32.10 -1.00
CA THR A 293 22.24 33.13 -0.07
C THR A 293 23.70 32.93 0.36
N VAL A 294 24.29 31.76 0.10
CA VAL A 294 25.68 31.42 0.49
C VAL A 294 26.39 30.67 -0.66
N GLU A 295 27.71 30.86 -0.82
CA GLU A 295 28.52 30.00 -1.70
C GLU A 295 28.63 28.59 -1.11
N HIS A 296 27.79 27.67 -1.60
CA HIS A 296 27.58 26.34 -1.04
C HIS A 296 28.65 25.30 -1.44
N GLY A 297 29.29 25.45 -2.61
CA GLY A 297 30.41 24.61 -3.04
C GLY A 297 30.07 23.14 -3.35
N CYS A 298 28.81 22.85 -3.68
CA CYS A 298 28.38 21.52 -4.14
C CYS A 298 28.96 21.22 -5.53
N GLU A 299 29.49 20.01 -5.74
CA GLU A 299 29.95 19.56 -7.05
C GLU A 299 28.79 19.44 -8.05
N HIS A 300 27.62 19.00 -7.57
CA HIS A 300 26.44 18.81 -8.40
C HIS A 300 25.24 19.67 -7.97
N GLN A 301 24.22 19.11 -7.32
CA GLN A 301 23.00 19.86 -6.98
C GLN A 301 22.99 20.29 -5.51
N CYS A 302 22.66 21.55 -5.21
CA CYS A 302 22.37 22.02 -3.85
C CYS A 302 20.88 21.91 -3.56
N VAL A 303 20.52 21.41 -2.37
CA VAL A 303 19.14 21.41 -1.86
C VAL A 303 19.13 22.20 -0.56
N SER A 304 18.28 23.23 -0.51
CA SER A 304 18.15 24.07 0.67
C SER A 304 17.26 23.40 1.70
N THR A 305 17.77 23.23 2.91
CA THR A 305 16.99 22.80 4.07
C THR A 305 16.88 23.95 5.07
N PRO A 306 15.93 23.90 6.00
CA PRO A 306 15.80 25.00 6.92
C PRO A 306 17.02 25.15 7.85
N GLY A 307 17.77 26.25 7.68
CA GLY A 307 19.00 26.51 8.43
C GLY A 307 20.28 25.94 7.83
N SER A 308 20.21 25.17 6.75
CA SER A 308 21.35 24.50 6.13
C SER A 308 21.13 24.25 4.64
N PHE A 309 22.09 23.60 3.99
CA PHE A 309 21.91 23.03 2.67
C PHE A 309 22.67 21.70 2.62
N TYR A 310 22.30 20.83 1.70
CA TYR A 310 23.07 19.63 1.40
C TYR A 310 23.24 19.45 -0.10
N CYS A 311 24.29 18.73 -0.47
CA CYS A 311 24.61 18.47 -1.86
C CYS A 311 24.04 17.10 -2.27
N VAL A 312 23.60 16.99 -3.51
CA VAL A 312 23.05 15.75 -4.08
C VAL A 312 23.77 15.42 -5.35
N CYS A 313 24.08 14.13 -5.47
CA CYS A 313 24.83 13.56 -6.57
C CYS A 313 23.92 13.04 -7.69
N PRO A 314 24.44 12.96 -8.93
CA PRO A 314 23.72 12.39 -10.06
C PRO A 314 23.46 10.88 -9.85
N GLU A 315 22.49 10.34 -10.60
CA GLU A 315 22.11 8.93 -10.51
C GLU A 315 23.34 8.00 -10.68
N GLY A 316 23.50 7.07 -9.73
CA GLY A 316 24.63 6.13 -9.70
C GLY A 316 25.86 6.60 -8.90
N GLN A 317 25.79 7.76 -8.25
CA GLN A 317 26.85 8.27 -7.38
C GLN A 317 26.30 8.69 -6.00
N LEU A 318 27.09 8.45 -4.96
CA LEU A 318 26.86 8.90 -3.59
C LEU A 318 27.74 10.10 -3.25
N LEU A 319 27.20 10.94 -2.38
CA LEU A 319 27.92 12.05 -1.78
C LEU A 319 29.09 11.50 -0.94
N GLN A 320 30.27 12.03 -1.18
CA GLN A 320 31.50 11.61 -0.50
C GLN A 320 31.59 12.23 0.91
N ASP A 321 32.56 11.77 1.70
CA ASP A 321 32.74 12.17 3.11
C ASP A 321 32.95 13.68 3.32
N ASP A 322 33.27 14.45 2.27
CA ASP A 322 33.39 15.91 2.32
C ASP A 322 32.04 16.65 2.25
N GLY A 323 30.94 15.92 2.04
CA GLY A 323 29.58 16.44 1.94
C GLY A 323 29.34 17.32 0.72
N LYS A 324 30.26 17.32 -0.26
CA LYS A 324 30.23 18.23 -1.42
C LYS A 324 30.51 17.54 -2.75
N SER A 325 31.37 16.53 -2.77
CA SER A 325 31.78 15.80 -3.96
C SER A 325 31.03 14.49 -4.16
N CYS A 326 31.04 13.98 -5.39
CA CYS A 326 30.30 12.78 -5.79
C CYS A 326 31.23 11.62 -6.22
N GLY A 327 30.87 10.39 -5.86
CA GLY A 327 31.63 9.17 -6.22
C GLY A 327 30.76 7.91 -6.25
N THR A 328 31.21 6.81 -6.84
CA THR A 328 30.38 5.61 -7.08
C THR A 328 30.20 4.71 -5.84
N CYS A 329 29.01 4.13 -5.67
CA CYS A 329 28.73 3.11 -4.64
C CYS A 329 29.68 1.91 -4.79
N LYS A 330 30.25 1.45 -3.68
CA LYS A 330 30.76 0.07 -3.56
C LYS A 330 29.73 -0.77 -2.83
N SER A 331 29.46 -1.94 -3.37
CA SER A 331 28.33 -2.79 -3.03
C SER A 331 28.37 -3.31 -1.60
N ALA A 332 27.20 -3.70 -1.12
CA ALA A 332 27.02 -4.36 0.16
C ALA A 332 27.94 -5.59 0.32
N ASN A 333 28.75 -5.59 1.37
CA ASN A 333 29.54 -6.74 1.76
C ASN A 333 28.63 -7.77 2.46
N ILE A 334 28.14 -8.80 1.75
CA ILE A 334 27.27 -9.84 2.34
C ILE A 334 27.90 -11.24 2.29
N ASP A 335 27.52 -12.12 3.22
CA ASP A 335 27.80 -13.55 3.15
C ASP A 335 26.53 -14.29 2.67
N LEU A 336 26.55 -14.79 1.44
CA LEU A 336 25.41 -15.45 0.79
C LEU A 336 25.66 -16.96 0.68
N VAL A 337 24.77 -17.77 1.24
CA VAL A 337 24.78 -19.23 1.04
C VAL A 337 23.56 -19.66 0.23
N LEU A 338 23.81 -20.35 -0.86
CA LEU A 338 22.81 -20.89 -1.78
C LEU A 338 22.57 -22.36 -1.45
N LEU A 339 21.34 -22.73 -1.11
CA LEU A 339 20.89 -24.11 -0.89
C LEU A 339 20.09 -24.59 -2.11
N ILE A 340 20.67 -25.49 -2.92
CA ILE A 340 20.02 -26.02 -4.12
C ILE A 340 19.50 -27.44 -3.90
N ASP A 341 18.22 -27.66 -4.16
CA ASP A 341 17.61 -28.99 -4.16
C ASP A 341 18.07 -29.79 -5.40
N GLY A 342 18.82 -30.86 -5.15
CA GLY A 342 19.26 -31.85 -6.13
C GLY A 342 18.47 -33.15 -6.07
N SER A 343 17.28 -33.15 -5.45
CA SER A 343 16.40 -34.31 -5.31
C SER A 343 15.76 -34.69 -6.64
N LYS A 344 15.37 -35.98 -6.74
CA LYS A 344 14.74 -36.56 -7.93
C LYS A 344 13.49 -35.80 -8.39
N SER A 345 12.74 -35.18 -7.48
CA SER A 345 11.51 -34.43 -7.78
C SER A 345 11.76 -33.22 -8.68
N VAL A 346 12.92 -32.58 -8.55
CA VAL A 346 13.30 -31.39 -9.32
C VAL A 346 13.43 -31.73 -10.81
N ARG A 347 13.94 -32.92 -11.14
CA ARG A 347 14.27 -33.39 -12.50
C ARG A 347 15.50 -32.67 -13.09
N PRO A 348 16.24 -33.33 -13.99
CA PRO A 348 17.46 -32.74 -14.58
C PRO A 348 17.22 -31.42 -15.32
N GLN A 349 16.08 -31.26 -16.00
CA GLN A 349 15.79 -30.04 -16.75
C GLN A 349 15.62 -28.82 -15.83
N ASN A 350 14.90 -28.97 -14.71
CA ASN A 350 14.74 -27.87 -13.76
C ASN A 350 16.03 -27.61 -13.00
N PHE A 351 16.82 -28.64 -12.71
CA PHE A 351 18.11 -28.48 -12.05
C PHE A 351 19.09 -27.63 -12.88
N GLU A 352 19.16 -27.85 -14.20
CA GLU A 352 19.94 -26.99 -15.10
C GLU A 352 19.42 -25.54 -15.15
N LEU A 353 18.11 -25.35 -14.94
CA LEU A 353 17.55 -24.01 -14.82
C LEU A 353 17.91 -23.34 -13.48
N VAL A 354 17.94 -24.08 -12.37
CA VAL A 354 18.43 -23.58 -11.07
C VAL A 354 19.88 -23.14 -11.16
N LYS A 355 20.75 -23.90 -11.86
CA LYS A 355 22.15 -23.49 -12.08
C LYS A 355 22.26 -22.17 -12.85
N LYS A 356 21.42 -21.97 -13.88
CA LYS A 356 21.35 -20.70 -14.61
C LYS A 356 20.83 -19.56 -13.73
N PHE A 357 19.82 -19.82 -12.91
CA PHE A 357 19.30 -18.86 -11.93
C PHE A 357 20.41 -18.39 -11.00
N VAL A 358 21.16 -19.33 -10.41
CA VAL A 358 22.29 -19.01 -9.52
C VAL A 358 23.31 -18.13 -10.23
N ASN A 359 23.66 -18.43 -11.49
CA ASN A 359 24.58 -17.59 -12.25
C ASN A 359 24.07 -16.17 -12.47
N GLN A 360 22.77 -15.99 -12.71
CA GLN A 360 22.16 -14.66 -12.87
C GLN A 360 22.15 -13.87 -11.56
N VAL A 361 21.96 -14.53 -10.42
CA VAL A 361 22.14 -13.90 -9.10
C VAL A 361 23.61 -13.49 -8.93
N VAL A 362 24.56 -14.36 -9.25
CA VAL A 362 25.99 -14.10 -9.14
C VAL A 362 26.45 -12.92 -10.03
N ASP A 363 25.93 -12.80 -11.26
CA ASP A 363 26.19 -11.67 -12.16
C ASP A 363 25.71 -10.32 -11.60
N SER A 364 24.75 -10.35 -10.68
CA SER A 364 24.16 -9.16 -10.08
C SER A 364 24.90 -8.68 -8.82
N LEU A 365 25.85 -9.47 -8.32
CA LEU A 365 26.58 -9.23 -7.06
C LEU A 365 28.01 -8.79 -7.32
N ASP A 366 28.53 -7.92 -6.45
CA ASP A 366 29.93 -7.48 -6.46
C ASP A 366 30.78 -8.39 -5.59
N ILE A 367 31.19 -9.50 -6.21
CA ILE A 367 31.94 -10.56 -5.56
C ILE A 367 33.42 -10.20 -5.56
N SER A 368 33.99 -10.13 -4.36
CA SER A 368 35.43 -9.97 -4.16
C SER A 368 35.85 -10.52 -2.80
N ALA A 369 37.16 -10.70 -2.58
CA ALA A 369 37.69 -11.20 -1.30
C ALA A 369 37.28 -10.33 -0.08
N HIS A 370 37.07 -9.02 -0.32
CA HIS A 370 36.65 -8.04 0.66
C HIS A 370 35.15 -7.65 0.54
N GLY A 371 34.50 -8.12 -0.53
CA GLY A 371 33.14 -7.79 -0.95
C GLY A 371 32.09 -8.79 -0.49
N THR A 372 31.24 -9.20 -1.44
CA THR A 372 30.30 -10.31 -1.26
C THR A 372 31.02 -11.66 -1.37
N ARG A 373 30.71 -12.58 -0.45
CA ARG A 373 31.17 -13.97 -0.47
C ARG A 373 29.98 -14.89 -0.74
N VAL A 374 30.18 -15.88 -1.60
CA VAL A 374 29.11 -16.81 -2.00
C VAL A 374 29.54 -18.24 -1.76
N GLY A 375 28.71 -19.00 -1.05
CA GLY A 375 28.85 -20.44 -0.86
C GLY A 375 27.68 -21.18 -1.51
N LEU A 376 27.92 -22.41 -1.96
CA LEU A 376 26.90 -23.25 -2.58
C LEU A 376 26.85 -24.61 -1.90
N VAL A 377 25.65 -25.00 -1.51
CA VAL A 377 25.35 -26.29 -0.89
C VAL A 377 24.24 -26.95 -1.70
N GLN A 378 24.49 -28.19 -2.11
CA GLN A 378 23.47 -29.03 -2.74
C GLN A 378 22.95 -30.03 -1.73
N TYR A 379 21.64 -30.27 -1.72
CA TYR A 379 21.03 -31.27 -0.86
C TYR A 379 20.09 -32.22 -1.60
N SER A 380 19.95 -33.42 -1.06
CA SER A 380 18.97 -34.42 -1.47
C SER A 380 18.65 -35.31 -0.24
N SER A 381 18.92 -36.62 -0.29
CA SER A 381 18.97 -37.47 0.92
C SER A 381 20.22 -37.23 1.78
N ARG A 382 21.18 -36.47 1.25
CA ARG A 382 22.39 -36.04 1.94
C ARG A 382 22.69 -34.60 1.54
N VAL A 383 23.43 -33.89 2.39
CA VAL A 383 23.89 -32.52 2.11
C VAL A 383 25.35 -32.57 1.67
N ARG A 384 25.72 -31.80 0.65
CA ARG A 384 27.08 -31.63 0.16
C ARG A 384 27.38 -30.15 -0.06
N THR A 385 28.40 -29.63 0.62
CA THR A 385 28.99 -28.35 0.25
C THR A 385 29.70 -28.51 -1.10
N GLU A 386 29.24 -27.80 -2.14
CA GLU A 386 29.91 -27.77 -3.44
C GLU A 386 31.14 -26.86 -3.38
N PHE A 387 30.99 -25.70 -2.73
CA PHE A 387 32.10 -24.84 -2.35
C PHE A 387 31.73 -23.90 -1.18
N PRO A 388 32.68 -23.64 -0.24
CA PRO A 388 32.50 -22.71 0.87
C PRO A 388 32.64 -21.23 0.47
N LEU A 389 32.29 -20.32 1.38
CA LEU A 389 32.30 -18.86 1.19
C LEU A 389 33.69 -18.28 0.90
N ASN A 390 34.76 -18.96 1.32
CA ASN A 390 36.15 -18.54 1.14
C ASN A 390 36.86 -19.20 -0.07
N MET A 391 36.16 -20.01 -0.87
CA MET A 391 36.82 -20.75 -1.96
C MET A 391 37.05 -19.92 -3.21
N TYR A 392 36.07 -19.10 -3.59
CA TYR A 392 36.12 -18.29 -4.81
C TYR A 392 35.96 -16.80 -4.49
N HIS A 393 36.60 -15.96 -5.28
CA HIS A 393 36.64 -14.51 -5.05
C HIS A 393 36.27 -13.70 -6.29
N SER A 394 35.76 -14.35 -7.33
CA SER A 394 35.27 -13.71 -8.54
C SER A 394 33.98 -14.35 -9.03
N ALA A 395 33.11 -13.54 -9.65
CA ALA A 395 31.85 -14.01 -10.22
C ALA A 395 32.06 -15.10 -11.28
N ASP A 396 33.10 -14.97 -12.12
CA ASP A 396 33.37 -15.92 -13.21
C ASP A 396 33.79 -17.30 -12.70
N GLU A 397 34.59 -17.37 -11.63
CA GLU A 397 34.96 -18.65 -11.00
C GLU A 397 33.74 -19.35 -10.39
N ILE A 398 32.88 -18.60 -9.69
CA ILE A 398 31.66 -19.13 -9.09
C ILE A 398 30.72 -19.66 -10.18
N LYS A 399 30.49 -18.89 -11.25
CA LYS A 399 29.64 -19.34 -12.36
C LYS A 399 30.16 -20.62 -13.01
N ALA A 400 31.47 -20.70 -13.21
CA ALA A 400 32.11 -21.90 -13.76
C ALA A 400 31.98 -23.11 -12.81
N ALA A 401 32.09 -22.89 -11.49
CA ALA A 401 31.91 -23.93 -10.48
C ALA A 401 30.45 -24.40 -10.41
N VAL A 402 29.48 -23.47 -10.39
CA VAL A 402 28.03 -23.76 -10.40
C VAL A 402 27.68 -24.63 -11.59
N MET A 403 28.17 -24.32 -12.80
CA MET A 403 27.86 -25.11 -13.99
C MET A 403 28.43 -26.53 -13.96
N LYS A 404 29.46 -26.80 -13.16
CA LYS A 404 30.07 -28.14 -13.00
C LYS A 404 29.39 -29.00 -11.94
N VAL A 405 28.42 -28.47 -11.19
CA VAL A 405 27.73 -29.24 -10.14
C VAL A 405 26.94 -30.39 -10.77
N ASP A 406 27.22 -31.60 -10.28
CA ASP A 406 26.50 -32.83 -10.63
C ASP A 406 25.23 -33.00 -9.82
N TYR A 407 24.16 -33.39 -10.50
CA TYR A 407 22.83 -33.64 -9.93
C TYR A 407 22.79 -34.95 -9.11
N MET A 408 22.06 -34.95 -7.97
CA MET A 408 22.10 -36.04 -6.97
C MET A 408 21.02 -37.12 -7.11
N GLU A 409 19.82 -36.78 -7.58
CA GLU A 409 18.71 -37.71 -7.90
C GLU A 409 18.15 -38.56 -6.74
N LYS A 410 18.23 -38.08 -5.49
CA LYS A 410 17.72 -38.81 -4.31
C LYS A 410 16.51 -38.12 -3.66
N GLY A 411 16.26 -38.34 -2.36
CA GLY A 411 15.16 -37.73 -1.61
C GLY A 411 15.37 -36.24 -1.33
N THR A 412 14.51 -35.63 -0.51
CA THR A 412 14.47 -34.19 -0.25
C THR A 412 14.51 -33.93 1.25
N MET A 413 15.70 -33.71 1.81
CA MET A 413 15.92 -33.44 3.24
C MET A 413 16.26 -31.96 3.44
N THR A 414 15.25 -31.09 3.33
CA THR A 414 15.41 -29.63 3.44
C THR A 414 15.76 -29.21 4.87
N GLY A 415 15.21 -29.88 5.88
CA GLY A 415 15.53 -29.59 7.29
C GLY A 415 17.00 -29.83 7.60
N LEU A 416 17.55 -30.95 7.12
CA LEU A 416 18.97 -31.26 7.21
C LEU A 416 19.84 -30.24 6.47
N ALA A 417 19.38 -29.73 5.33
CA ALA A 417 20.07 -28.70 4.57
C ALA A 417 20.14 -27.36 5.34
N LEU A 418 19.03 -26.96 5.96
CA LEU A 418 18.97 -25.77 6.82
C LEU A 418 19.89 -25.91 8.04
N LYS A 419 19.92 -27.09 8.66
CA LYS A 419 20.85 -27.41 9.74
C LYS A 419 22.30 -27.23 9.31
N HIS A 420 22.69 -27.86 8.19
CA HIS A 420 24.06 -27.79 7.67
C HIS A 420 24.45 -26.35 7.31
N MET A 421 23.53 -25.57 6.75
CA MET A 421 23.77 -24.16 6.45
C MET A 421 24.08 -23.35 7.72
N LEU A 422 23.26 -23.53 8.77
CA LEU A 422 23.43 -22.82 10.04
C LEU A 422 24.69 -23.23 10.80
N GLU A 423 24.94 -24.54 10.93
CA GLU A 423 26.02 -25.08 11.77
C GLU A 423 27.37 -25.14 11.05
N ASN A 424 27.39 -25.32 9.73
CA ASN A 424 28.61 -25.51 8.94
C ASN A 424 28.85 -24.34 7.97
N SER A 425 27.94 -24.06 7.04
CA SER A 425 28.20 -23.10 5.96
C SER A 425 28.42 -21.66 6.44
N PHE A 426 27.74 -21.24 7.50
CA PHE A 426 27.95 -19.94 8.15
C PHE A 426 28.99 -19.96 9.28
N SER A 427 29.81 -21.02 9.36
CA SER A 427 30.94 -21.06 10.28
C SER A 427 32.14 -20.27 9.75
N GLU A 428 32.98 -19.76 10.65
CA GLU A 428 34.22 -19.07 10.27
C GLU A 428 35.19 -19.99 9.53
N ALA A 429 35.15 -21.30 9.80
CA ALA A 429 35.95 -22.31 9.10
C ALA A 429 35.59 -22.39 7.60
N GLU A 430 34.30 -22.27 7.27
CA GLU A 430 33.80 -22.25 5.89
C GLU A 430 33.80 -20.83 5.27
N GLY A 431 34.44 -19.86 5.94
CA GLY A 431 34.69 -18.53 5.39
C GLY A 431 33.66 -17.45 5.72
N ALA A 432 32.66 -17.75 6.55
CA ALA A 432 31.75 -16.74 7.06
C ALA A 432 32.49 -15.74 7.94
N ARG A 433 32.12 -14.46 7.83
CA ARG A 433 32.75 -13.41 8.62
C ARG A 433 32.21 -13.44 10.06
N PRO A 434 33.05 -13.09 11.06
CA PRO A 434 32.64 -13.04 12.46
C PRO A 434 31.43 -12.12 12.63
N THR A 435 30.51 -12.50 13.53
CA THR A 435 29.31 -11.70 13.84
C THR A 435 29.65 -10.28 14.33
N SER A 436 30.83 -10.09 14.92
CA SER A 436 31.33 -8.77 15.36
C SER A 436 31.53 -7.75 14.23
N ARG A 437 31.64 -8.19 12.97
CA ARG A 437 31.74 -7.29 11.81
C ARG A 437 30.40 -6.80 11.28
N ASN A 438 29.29 -7.28 11.85
CA ASN A 438 27.92 -6.92 11.46
C ASN A 438 27.65 -7.06 9.95
N ILE A 439 28.18 -8.14 9.35
CA ILE A 439 27.99 -8.47 7.94
C ILE A 439 26.65 -9.20 7.80
N PRO A 440 25.74 -8.75 6.92
CA PRO A 440 24.49 -9.48 6.68
C PRO A 440 24.75 -10.89 6.14
N ARG A 441 24.04 -11.85 6.71
CA ARG A 441 24.06 -13.26 6.29
C ARG A 441 22.74 -13.59 5.61
N ILE A 442 22.82 -14.16 4.41
CA ILE A 442 21.65 -14.45 3.59
C ILE A 442 21.65 -15.91 3.18
N GLY A 443 20.56 -16.63 3.48
CA GLY A 443 20.31 -17.98 3.01
C GLY A 443 19.27 -17.97 1.90
N LEU A 444 19.62 -18.44 0.70
CA LEU A 444 18.69 -18.54 -0.44
C LEU A 444 18.44 -20.01 -0.78
N VAL A 445 17.22 -20.48 -0.55
CA VAL A 445 16.81 -21.88 -0.67
C VAL A 445 15.99 -22.11 -1.92
N PHE A 446 16.36 -23.12 -2.72
CA PHE A 446 15.60 -23.60 -3.86
C PHE A 446 15.05 -24.99 -3.57
N THR A 447 13.72 -25.18 -3.69
CA THR A 447 13.06 -26.49 -3.55
C THR A 447 11.89 -26.65 -4.53
N ASP A 448 11.64 -27.87 -5.01
CA ASP A 448 10.50 -28.22 -5.90
C ASP A 448 9.48 -29.15 -5.20
N GLY A 449 9.72 -29.52 -3.92
CA GLY A 449 8.91 -30.55 -3.28
C GLY A 449 8.80 -30.43 -1.77
N ARG A 450 7.84 -31.19 -1.24
CA ARG A 450 7.62 -31.36 0.19
C ARG A 450 8.84 -32.02 0.83
N SER A 451 9.36 -31.43 1.91
CA SER A 451 10.46 -32.04 2.65
C SER A 451 10.06 -33.38 3.26
N GLN A 452 11.03 -34.29 3.39
CA GLN A 452 10.86 -35.60 4.02
C GLN A 452 11.23 -35.60 5.51
N ASP A 453 11.77 -34.49 5.99
CA ASP A 453 12.13 -34.20 7.37
C ASP A 453 11.49 -32.89 7.86
N ASP A 454 11.61 -32.61 9.16
CA ASP A 454 11.07 -31.40 9.76
C ASP A 454 11.94 -30.17 9.43
N ILE A 455 11.31 -29.13 8.89
CA ILE A 455 11.95 -27.87 8.50
C ILE A 455 11.79 -26.77 9.56
N THR A 456 10.79 -26.88 10.45
CA THR A 456 10.36 -25.79 11.34
C THR A 456 11.45 -25.42 12.34
N GLU A 457 12.11 -26.42 12.94
CA GLU A 457 13.15 -26.18 13.95
C GLU A 457 14.32 -25.35 13.41
N TYR A 458 14.88 -25.76 12.27
CA TYR A 458 16.09 -25.12 11.72
C TYR A 458 15.77 -23.86 10.91
N ALA A 459 14.58 -23.75 10.31
CA ALA A 459 14.11 -22.48 9.74
C ALA A 459 14.01 -21.39 10.82
N LYS A 460 13.41 -21.72 11.97
CA LYS A 460 13.30 -20.82 13.11
C LYS A 460 14.68 -20.45 13.67
N LYS A 461 15.55 -21.42 13.93
CA LYS A 461 16.90 -21.18 14.44
C LYS A 461 17.76 -20.32 13.50
N ALA A 462 17.63 -20.50 12.18
CA ALA A 462 18.33 -19.67 11.21
C ALA A 462 17.89 -18.20 11.28
N LYS A 463 16.57 -17.95 11.36
CA LYS A 463 16.00 -16.61 11.52
C LYS A 463 16.43 -15.96 12.84
N GLU A 464 16.37 -16.70 13.94
CA GLU A 464 16.83 -16.23 15.27
C GLU A 464 18.34 -15.94 15.31
N ALA A 465 19.14 -16.62 14.49
CA ALA A 465 20.56 -16.36 14.31
C ALA A 465 20.87 -15.11 13.46
N GLY A 466 19.84 -14.36 13.03
CA GLY A 466 19.99 -13.15 12.22
C GLY A 466 20.30 -13.42 10.75
N ILE A 467 19.98 -14.62 10.25
CA ILE A 467 20.12 -14.96 8.83
C ILE A 467 18.84 -14.58 8.12
N THR A 468 18.93 -13.72 7.10
CA THR A 468 17.79 -13.41 6.24
C THR A 468 17.56 -14.57 5.28
N MET A 469 16.41 -15.21 5.41
CA MET A 469 16.04 -16.40 4.65
C MET A 469 15.13 -16.07 3.48
N TYR A 470 15.57 -16.43 2.27
CA TYR A 470 14.79 -16.40 1.05
C TYR A 470 14.43 -17.82 0.60
N ALA A 471 13.19 -18.03 0.19
CA ALA A 471 12.70 -19.32 -0.27
C ALA A 471 12.12 -19.21 -1.69
N VAL A 472 12.64 -20.04 -2.60
CA VAL A 472 12.24 -20.08 -4.01
C VAL A 472 11.69 -21.47 -4.34
N GLY A 473 10.39 -21.49 -4.64
CA GLY A 473 9.69 -22.66 -5.14
C GLY A 473 9.85 -22.82 -6.64
N VAL A 474 10.37 -23.96 -7.08
CA VAL A 474 10.41 -24.38 -8.50
C VAL A 474 9.31 -25.42 -8.72
N GLY A 475 8.62 -25.42 -9.86
CA GLY A 475 7.72 -26.53 -10.22
C GLY A 475 6.48 -26.69 -9.32
N LYS A 476 6.38 -27.79 -8.54
CA LYS A 476 5.24 -28.16 -7.67
C LYS A 476 5.57 -28.02 -6.18
N ALA A 477 6.36 -27.02 -5.82
CA ALA A 477 6.73 -26.77 -4.44
C ALA A 477 5.51 -26.52 -3.53
N VAL A 478 5.65 -26.84 -2.24
CA VAL A 478 4.60 -26.60 -1.23
C VAL A 478 4.76 -25.19 -0.67
N GLU A 479 3.80 -24.31 -0.94
CA GLU A 479 3.84 -22.90 -0.55
C GLU A 479 4.00 -22.71 0.97
N ASP A 480 3.28 -23.50 1.78
CA ASP A 480 3.35 -23.38 3.24
C ASP A 480 4.77 -23.65 3.78
N GLU A 481 5.49 -24.62 3.21
CA GLU A 481 6.86 -24.93 3.62
C GLU A 481 7.84 -23.82 3.24
N LEU A 482 7.65 -23.21 2.07
CA LEU A 482 8.47 -22.10 1.61
C LEU A 482 8.25 -20.85 2.46
N ARG A 483 6.99 -20.55 2.84
CA ARG A 483 6.65 -19.45 3.75
C ARG A 483 7.25 -19.65 5.13
N GLU A 484 7.27 -20.88 5.63
CA GLU A 484 7.88 -21.22 6.92
C GLU A 484 9.40 -20.95 6.93
N ILE A 485 10.08 -21.22 5.81
CA ILE A 485 11.52 -20.96 5.63
C ILE A 485 11.80 -19.47 5.51
N ALA A 486 10.97 -18.73 4.77
CA ALA A 486 11.16 -17.31 4.50
C ALA A 486 11.15 -16.44 5.77
N SER A 487 11.90 -15.33 5.72
CA SER A 487 11.91 -14.30 6.77
C SER A 487 10.80 -13.26 6.58
N GLU A 488 10.44 -12.58 7.66
CA GLU A 488 9.46 -11.49 7.61
C GLU A 488 10.04 -10.22 6.94
N PRO A 489 9.25 -9.45 6.18
CA PRO A 489 7.90 -9.78 5.71
C PRO A 489 7.95 -10.90 4.65
N VAL A 490 7.13 -11.94 4.82
CA VAL A 490 7.18 -13.15 3.98
C VAL A 490 7.01 -12.82 2.49
N GLU A 491 6.18 -11.83 2.14
CA GLU A 491 5.91 -11.43 0.75
C GLU A 491 7.14 -10.89 0.00
N LYS A 492 8.19 -10.47 0.72
CA LYS A 492 9.47 -10.02 0.13
C LYS A 492 10.52 -11.11 0.03
N HIS A 493 10.33 -12.22 0.75
CA HIS A 493 11.34 -13.28 0.91
C HIS A 493 10.89 -14.64 0.35
N PHE A 494 9.61 -14.76 0.00
CA PHE A 494 9.01 -15.93 -0.61
C PHE A 494 8.72 -15.68 -2.09
N TYR A 495 9.14 -16.62 -2.94
CA TYR A 495 8.87 -16.59 -4.37
C TYR A 495 8.42 -17.96 -4.87
N TYR A 496 7.28 -18.00 -5.56
CA TYR A 496 6.83 -19.18 -6.30
C TYR A 496 6.94 -18.89 -7.79
N THR A 497 7.72 -19.70 -8.51
CA THR A 497 7.95 -19.47 -9.94
C THR A 497 7.71 -20.73 -10.76
N THR A 498 6.77 -20.67 -11.69
CA THR A 498 6.71 -21.60 -12.82
C THR A 498 7.59 -21.12 -13.99
N ASP A 499 7.82 -19.81 -14.08
CA ASP A 499 8.63 -19.13 -15.10
C ASP A 499 9.38 -17.96 -14.46
N PHE A 500 10.70 -17.99 -14.61
CA PHE A 500 11.84 -17.26 -13.99
C PHE A 500 11.76 -15.72 -13.77
N THR A 501 10.58 -15.14 -13.64
CA THR A 501 10.32 -13.71 -13.41
C THR A 501 10.72 -13.22 -12.02
N ALA A 502 10.82 -14.11 -11.03
CA ALA A 502 11.28 -13.79 -9.68
C ALA A 502 12.77 -13.40 -9.60
N ILE A 503 13.56 -13.67 -10.65
CA ILE A 503 15.01 -13.42 -10.71
C ILE A 503 15.33 -11.94 -10.54
N SER A 504 14.66 -11.07 -11.30
CA SER A 504 14.97 -9.63 -11.30
C SER A 504 14.72 -9.04 -9.92
N THR A 505 13.62 -9.43 -9.28
CA THR A 505 13.25 -8.94 -7.94
C THR A 505 14.22 -9.42 -6.86
N ILE A 506 14.63 -10.71 -6.89
CA ILE A 506 15.60 -11.23 -5.92
C ILE A 506 16.96 -10.58 -6.12
N ALA A 507 17.43 -10.47 -7.36
CA ALA A 507 18.70 -9.82 -7.68
C ALA A 507 18.71 -8.33 -7.27
N GLU A 508 17.61 -7.61 -7.48
CA GLU A 508 17.45 -6.22 -7.03
C GLU A 508 17.46 -6.11 -5.50
N ASN A 509 16.75 -7.00 -4.79
CA ASN A 509 16.72 -7.00 -3.33
C ASN A 509 18.08 -7.36 -2.71
N LEU A 510 18.83 -8.29 -3.32
CA LEU A 510 20.17 -8.65 -2.86
C LEU A 510 21.21 -7.55 -3.15
N LYS A 511 20.97 -6.67 -4.13
CA LYS A 511 21.78 -5.47 -4.36
C LYS A 511 21.53 -4.37 -3.32
N LEU A 512 20.32 -4.29 -2.76
CA LEU A 512 19.84 -3.08 -2.10
C LEU A 512 20.17 -2.92 -0.62
N ASN A 513 20.78 -3.90 0.06
CA ASN A 513 20.99 -3.79 1.50
C ASN A 513 22.47 -3.88 1.89
N VAL A 514 23.21 -2.76 1.83
CA VAL A 514 24.15 -2.24 2.85
C VAL A 514 24.67 -0.89 2.35
N CYS A 515 24.16 0.19 2.92
CA CYS A 515 24.96 1.34 3.34
C CYS A 515 24.63 1.53 4.84
N PRO A 516 25.61 1.72 5.74
CA PRO A 516 25.32 1.95 7.14
C PRO A 516 24.73 3.35 7.30
N GLU A 517 23.41 3.43 7.20
CA GLU A 517 22.51 4.20 8.07
C GLU A 517 21.08 4.06 7.51
N GLU A 518 20.48 2.89 7.74
CA GLU A 518 19.02 2.77 7.80
C GLU A 518 18.60 2.59 9.26
N SER A 519 18.93 3.60 10.06
CA SER A 519 18.20 3.88 11.27
C SER A 519 18.15 5.41 11.41
N GLN A 520 16.98 5.96 11.06
CA GLN A 520 16.60 7.38 11.01
C GLN A 520 16.92 8.08 9.69
N GLY A 521 15.92 8.22 8.83
CA GLY A 521 16.02 8.99 7.59
C GLY A 521 14.74 8.89 6.78
N GLU A 522 13.93 9.95 6.84
CA GLU A 522 12.75 10.19 6.03
C GLU A 522 13.08 10.03 4.53
N ILE A 523 12.14 9.46 3.78
CA ILE A 523 12.19 9.53 2.32
C ILE A 523 11.91 11.00 1.95
N GLU A 524 12.96 11.80 1.79
CA GLU A 524 12.89 13.05 1.04
C GLU A 524 12.70 12.70 -0.44
N VAL A 525 11.44 12.71 -0.87
CA VAL A 525 11.06 12.67 -2.28
C VAL A 525 11.53 13.95 -2.92
N LYS A 526 12.63 13.89 -3.68
CA LYS A 526 12.92 14.93 -4.68
C LYS A 526 11.79 14.94 -5.70
N ASP A 527 11.27 16.15 -5.88
CA ASP A 527 10.10 16.53 -6.66
C ASP A 527 9.89 15.72 -7.97
N PRO A 528 8.78 14.95 -8.07
CA PRO A 528 8.40 14.20 -9.27
C PRO A 528 8.05 15.04 -10.52
N CYS A 529 8.25 16.36 -10.49
CA CYS A 529 7.81 17.28 -11.55
C CYS A 529 8.88 17.76 -12.55
N ALA A 530 10.11 17.21 -12.57
CA ALA A 530 11.10 17.58 -13.60
C ALA A 530 10.73 17.03 -14.99
N CYS A 531 10.00 17.82 -15.78
CA CYS A 531 9.39 17.39 -17.03
C CYS A 531 10.34 17.27 -18.24
N GLU A 532 11.62 17.67 -18.10
CA GLU A 532 12.61 17.63 -19.18
C GLU A 532 13.00 16.20 -19.60
N SER A 533 13.13 15.29 -18.63
CA SER A 533 13.47 13.87 -18.86
C SER A 533 12.37 13.12 -19.62
N LEU A 534 11.10 13.50 -19.43
CA LEU A 534 9.95 12.96 -20.16
C LEU A 534 9.90 13.42 -21.63
N VAL A 535 10.38 14.64 -21.91
CA VAL A 535 10.38 15.22 -23.26
C VAL A 535 11.48 14.60 -24.13
N GLU A 536 12.68 14.38 -23.59
CA GLU A 536 13.78 13.72 -24.32
C GLU A 536 13.43 12.28 -24.69
N PHE A 537 12.86 11.52 -23.76
CA PHE A 537 12.38 10.15 -24.00
C PHE A 537 11.32 10.10 -25.10
N GLN A 538 10.39 11.06 -25.12
CA GLN A 538 9.37 11.15 -26.16
C GLN A 538 9.97 11.43 -27.54
N GLN A 539 10.91 12.37 -27.66
CA GLN A 539 11.51 12.73 -28.95
C GLN A 539 12.29 11.56 -29.55
N ALA A 540 13.08 10.84 -28.73
CA ALA A 540 13.82 9.65 -29.17
C ALA A 540 12.90 8.52 -29.64
N THR A 541 11.79 8.30 -28.93
CA THR A 541 10.80 7.27 -29.25
C THR A 541 10.05 7.59 -30.55
N MET A 542 9.69 8.86 -30.76
CA MET A 542 8.98 9.29 -31.97
C MET A 542 9.85 9.22 -33.22
N SER A 543 11.10 9.64 -33.13
CA SER A 543 12.08 9.54 -34.24
C SER A 543 12.27 8.09 -34.70
N SER A 544 12.38 7.16 -33.73
CA SER A 544 12.54 5.73 -34.01
C SER A 544 11.32 5.11 -34.69
N LEU A 545 10.12 5.53 -34.30
CA LEU A 545 8.85 5.08 -34.91
C LEU A 545 8.68 5.58 -36.36
N GLU A 546 9.13 6.79 -36.66
CA GLU A 546 9.09 7.37 -38.02
C GLU A 546 10.06 6.66 -38.97
N GLN A 547 11.26 6.30 -38.48
CA GLN A 547 12.21 5.51 -39.27
C GLN A 547 11.69 4.11 -39.59
N LEU A 548 11.02 3.46 -38.62
CA LEU A 548 10.44 2.13 -38.79
C LEU A 548 9.27 2.14 -39.79
N THR A 549 8.43 3.17 -39.74
CA THR A 549 7.31 3.31 -40.68
C THR A 549 7.79 3.60 -42.11
N GLN A 550 8.82 4.45 -42.30
CA GLN A 550 9.42 4.64 -43.61
C GLN A 550 10.05 3.37 -44.18
N LYS A 551 10.82 2.62 -43.37
CA LYS A 551 11.40 1.33 -43.79
C LYS A 551 10.32 0.32 -44.18
N HIS A 552 9.20 0.29 -43.47
CA HIS A 552 8.08 -0.59 -43.79
C HIS A 552 7.37 -0.23 -45.11
N ILE A 553 7.20 1.07 -45.40
CA ILE A 553 6.62 1.54 -46.67
C ILE A 553 7.55 1.21 -47.84
N LEU A 554 8.86 1.41 -47.69
CA LEU A 554 9.85 1.08 -48.72
C LEU A 554 9.86 -0.43 -49.02
N PHE A 555 9.75 -1.26 -47.98
CA PHE A 555 9.66 -2.71 -48.09
C PHE A 555 8.42 -3.17 -48.87
N LYS A 556 7.26 -2.55 -48.64
CA LYS A 556 6.02 -2.83 -49.40
C LYS A 556 6.12 -2.45 -50.87
N HIS A 557 6.76 -1.33 -51.20
CA HIS A 557 6.95 -0.94 -52.59
C HIS A 557 7.89 -1.87 -53.37
N LEU A 558 8.89 -2.47 -52.69
CA LEU A 558 9.78 -3.45 -53.29
C LEU A 558 9.09 -4.81 -53.52
N GLN A 559 8.13 -5.19 -52.67
CA GLN A 559 7.34 -6.42 -52.87
C GLN A 559 6.34 -6.30 -54.02
N HIS A 560 5.69 -5.14 -54.18
CA HIS A 560 4.70 -4.94 -55.24
C HIS A 560 5.29 -4.91 -56.67
N LYS A 561 6.61 -4.69 -56.81
CA LYS A 561 7.33 -4.76 -58.10
C LYS A 561 7.79 -6.18 -58.47
N LYS A 562 7.78 -7.13 -57.53
CA LYS A 562 8.05 -8.55 -57.81
C LYS A 562 6.72 -9.30 -57.89
N GLY A 563 6.07 -9.22 -59.05
CA GLY A 563 4.80 -9.90 -59.30
C GLY A 563 4.90 -11.40 -59.04
N GLY A 564 4.08 -11.90 -58.12
CA GLY A 564 3.84 -13.31 -57.85
C GLY A 564 2.52 -13.44 -57.10
N ASN A 565 1.52 -14.04 -57.75
CA ASN A 565 0.27 -14.46 -57.12
C ASN A 565 0.60 -15.55 -56.11
N ASP A 566 0.53 -15.23 -54.82
CA ASP A 566 0.00 -16.06 -53.72
C ASP A 566 0.02 -15.19 -52.44
N ASP A 567 -0.95 -15.40 -51.54
CA ASP A 567 -1.16 -14.70 -50.25
C ASP A 567 -1.91 -13.35 -50.24
N ALA A 568 -3.20 -13.41 -50.62
CA ALA A 568 -4.20 -12.41 -50.25
C ALA A 568 -4.94 -12.82 -48.95
N LEU A 569 -4.27 -12.83 -47.79
CA LEU A 569 -4.98 -12.89 -46.49
C LEU A 569 -4.26 -12.28 -45.27
N LEU A 570 -3.17 -11.51 -45.43
CA LEU A 570 -2.38 -11.01 -44.28
C LEU A 570 -2.10 -9.50 -44.24
N THR A 571 -2.66 -8.70 -45.15
CA THR A 571 -2.23 -7.31 -45.34
C THR A 571 -3.17 -6.21 -44.82
N SER A 572 -4.40 -6.56 -44.41
CA SER A 572 -5.38 -5.60 -43.86
C SER A 572 -5.17 -5.34 -42.35
N GLU A 573 -4.99 -6.39 -41.55
CA GLU A 573 -4.94 -6.27 -40.09
C GLU A 573 -3.64 -5.66 -39.57
N GLN A 574 -2.49 -5.98 -40.18
CA GLN A 574 -1.20 -5.43 -39.74
C GLN A 574 -1.04 -3.93 -40.04
N ASN A 575 -1.64 -3.43 -41.13
CA ASN A 575 -1.69 -2.00 -41.44
C ASN A 575 -2.61 -1.23 -40.48
N HIS A 576 -3.71 -1.85 -40.06
CA HIS A 576 -4.60 -1.28 -39.07
C HIS A 576 -3.95 -1.25 -37.69
N LEU A 577 -3.16 -2.27 -37.33
CA LEU A 577 -2.49 -2.32 -36.03
C LEU A 577 -1.37 -1.29 -35.90
N LEU A 578 -0.53 -1.12 -36.92
CA LEU A 578 0.56 -0.13 -36.93
C LEU A 578 0.05 1.33 -36.91
N ASN A 579 -1.04 1.62 -37.64
CA ASN A 579 -1.68 2.94 -37.60
C ASN A 579 -2.37 3.21 -36.26
N VAL A 580 -2.99 2.20 -35.63
CA VAL A 580 -3.62 2.34 -34.30
C VAL A 580 -2.58 2.50 -33.20
N ILE A 581 -1.45 1.79 -33.28
CA ILE A 581 -0.35 1.92 -32.31
C ILE A 581 0.33 3.28 -32.44
N SER A 582 0.60 3.75 -33.67
CA SER A 582 1.17 5.09 -33.94
C SER A 582 0.23 6.22 -33.49
N LEU A 583 -1.08 6.11 -33.74
CA LEU A 583 -2.07 7.08 -33.24
C LEU A 583 -2.15 7.07 -31.71
N LYS A 584 -2.31 5.90 -31.07
CA LYS A 584 -2.45 5.80 -29.60
C LYS A 584 -1.21 6.28 -28.84
N LEU A 585 -0.01 6.06 -29.40
CA LEU A 585 1.23 6.60 -28.84
C LEU A 585 1.31 8.13 -29.01
N LYS A 586 0.95 8.67 -30.18
CA LYS A 586 0.87 10.13 -30.39
C LYS A 586 -0.17 10.80 -29.48
N THR A 587 -1.32 10.18 -29.22
CA THR A 587 -2.36 10.76 -28.35
C THR A 587 -1.99 10.69 -26.87
N ARG A 588 -1.52 9.54 -26.37
CA ARG A 588 -1.17 9.39 -24.93
C ARG A 588 0.02 10.25 -24.50
N PHE A 589 0.99 10.49 -25.38
CA PHE A 589 2.13 11.35 -25.07
C PHE A 589 1.77 12.85 -25.11
N ASN A 590 0.95 13.29 -26.07
CA ASN A 590 0.45 14.67 -26.09
C ASN A 590 -0.45 15.02 -24.89
N THR A 591 -1.16 14.05 -24.29
CA THR A 591 -1.97 14.31 -23.09
C THR A 591 -1.11 14.46 -21.82
N LYS A 592 0.03 13.76 -21.73
CA LYS A 592 0.96 13.90 -20.61
C LYS A 592 1.75 15.22 -20.66
N LEU A 593 2.10 15.74 -21.84
CA LEU A 593 2.76 17.06 -21.98
C LEU A 593 1.85 18.24 -21.61
N ILE A 594 0.54 18.14 -21.84
CA ILE A 594 -0.42 19.18 -21.46
C ILE A 594 -0.54 19.27 -19.93
N PHE A 595 -0.43 18.13 -19.23
CA PHE A 595 -0.43 18.10 -17.76
C PHE A 595 0.85 18.67 -17.12
N CYS A 596 1.99 18.64 -17.83
CA CYS A 596 3.24 19.27 -17.38
C CYS A 596 3.33 20.78 -17.67
N ARG A 597 2.56 21.31 -18.63
CA ARG A 597 2.63 22.74 -19.02
C ARG A 597 1.68 23.63 -18.21
N VAL A 598 0.88 23.03 -17.33
CA VAL A 598 -0.20 23.66 -16.55
C VAL A 598 0.05 23.56 -15.03
N LYS A 599 1.09 22.85 -14.60
CA LYS A 599 1.59 22.89 -13.22
C LYS A 599 2.85 23.71 -13.13
#